data_AF-A0A7J6QZL6-F1
#
_entry.id   AF-A0A7J6QZL6-F1
#
_cell.length_a   1.000
_cell.length_b   1.000
_cell.length_c   1.000
_cell.angle_alpha   90.00
_cell.angle_beta   90.00
_cell.angle_gamma   90.00
#
_symmetry.space_group_name_H-M   'P 1'
#
loop_
_entity.id
_entity.type
_entity.pdbx_description
1 polymer ?
#
loop_
_entity_poly.entity_id
_entity_poly.type
_entity_poly.pdbx_seq_one_letter_code
_entity_poly.pdbx_strand_id
1 'polypeptide(L)'
;LSALGEEGPDVFLLQLRFYEDGTVRFTMDENHAIVGHIRTRYVIPSGDVIQDEYMPLAKDLEYTYSQGEKSSTFQVGKSIVVKLMHAGVVLTVAVDGQVVQTINSKKHLVIEGTRYEYNDKCPFNMPPSYDAKYIDPACSPGTHDGSWAEETEGPRLMAESKERLDYLVLGDLPRSEIVASSGPSLVGIDEGPGPTTFTSSLLWVNPSDTLVALTGGCGGDLTSTFVSESGVIDLLLYPGMKPQEFSTAYHRTTGLPSLPPLFGLGFHRSRYAVE
;
A
#
# COMPACT_ATOMS: atom_id res chain seq x y z
N LEU A 1 -1.42 19.13 4.71
CA LEU A 1 -2.16 19.14 6.00
C LEU A 1 -1.61 17.98 6.82
N SER A 2 -0.90 18.23 7.93
CA SER A 2 -0.46 17.15 8.83
C SER A 2 -1.70 16.59 9.54
N ALA A 3 -1.88 15.27 9.48
CA ALA A 3 -3.08 14.59 9.94
C ALA A 3 -2.91 13.96 11.34
N LEU A 4 -1.94 14.42 12.14
CA LEU A 4 -1.51 13.73 13.36
C LEU A 4 -1.79 14.48 14.69
N GLY A 5 -2.38 15.69 14.66
CA GLY A 5 -2.85 16.39 15.87
C GLY A 5 -1.78 17.24 16.57
N GLU A 6 -2.09 17.76 17.78
CA GLU A 6 -1.33 18.86 18.42
C GLU A 6 -0.32 18.46 19.51
N GLU A 7 -0.14 17.18 19.85
CA GLU A 7 0.74 16.77 20.98
C GLU A 7 1.87 15.82 20.56
N GLY A 8 3.03 16.41 20.25
CA GLY A 8 4.29 15.73 19.92
C GLY A 8 4.90 16.26 18.60
N PRO A 9 6.23 16.21 18.41
CA PRO A 9 6.80 16.48 17.09
C PRO A 9 6.28 15.42 16.11
N ASP A 10 5.67 15.83 15.00
CA ASP A 10 5.21 14.93 13.93
C ASP A 10 6.41 14.28 13.24
N VAL A 11 6.99 13.25 13.87
CA VAL A 11 8.19 12.55 13.39
C VAL A 11 7.97 11.90 12.02
N PHE A 12 6.71 11.68 11.64
CA PHE A 12 6.32 11.17 10.33
C PHE A 12 5.36 12.13 9.63
N LEU A 13 5.55 12.28 8.32
CA LEU A 13 4.67 13.01 7.44
C LEU A 13 3.80 12.00 6.67
N LEU A 14 2.48 12.14 6.80
CA LEU A 14 1.51 11.41 6.01
C LEU A 14 0.96 12.35 4.93
N GLN A 15 0.93 11.88 3.68
CA GLN A 15 0.31 12.56 2.56
C GLN A 15 -0.70 11.66 1.87
N LEU A 16 -1.90 12.20 1.65
CA LEU A 16 -2.93 11.62 0.79
C LEU A 16 -2.99 12.42 -0.50
N ARG A 17 -3.06 11.73 -1.64
CA ARG A 17 -3.36 12.31 -2.95
C ARG A 17 -4.55 11.57 -3.55
N PHE A 18 -5.44 12.33 -4.17
CA PHE A 18 -6.65 11.82 -4.81
C PHE A 18 -6.58 12.14 -6.29
N TYR A 19 -6.86 11.17 -7.16
CA TYR A 19 -6.76 11.29 -8.61
C TYR A 19 -8.14 11.27 -9.28
N GLU A 20 -8.24 11.83 -10.49
CA GLU A 20 -9.52 11.97 -11.21
C GLU A 20 -10.18 10.62 -11.54
N ASP A 21 -9.41 9.54 -11.66
CA ASP A 21 -9.92 8.17 -11.88
C ASP A 21 -10.35 7.46 -10.61
N GLY A 22 -10.28 8.12 -9.45
CA GLY A 22 -10.65 7.54 -8.17
C GLY A 22 -9.52 6.79 -7.48
N THR A 23 -8.32 6.74 -8.06
CA THR A 23 -7.13 6.23 -7.36
C THR A 23 -6.82 7.11 -6.15
N VAL A 24 -6.45 6.48 -5.03
CA VAL A 24 -6.04 7.15 -3.80
C VAL A 24 -4.61 6.73 -3.48
N ARG A 25 -3.68 7.68 -3.40
CA ARG A 25 -2.31 7.41 -3.00
C ARG A 25 -2.07 7.86 -1.57
N PHE A 26 -1.56 6.95 -0.76
CA PHE A 26 -1.12 7.20 0.60
C PHE A 26 0.39 7.06 0.63
N THR A 27 1.06 8.07 1.15
CA THR A 27 2.50 8.05 1.37
C THR A 27 2.81 8.42 2.80
N MET A 28 3.76 7.72 3.42
CA MET A 28 4.25 8.02 4.75
C MET A 28 5.77 7.93 4.79
N ASP A 29 6.38 9.00 5.29
CA ASP A 29 7.84 9.17 5.39
C ASP A 29 8.20 9.83 6.73
N GLU A 30 9.48 9.82 7.09
CA GLU A 30 10.00 10.62 8.20
C GLU A 30 9.93 12.11 7.88
N ASN A 31 9.56 12.89 8.88
CA ASN A 31 9.63 14.33 8.81
C ASN A 31 11.09 14.77 8.96
N HIS A 32 11.81 14.84 7.85
CA HIS A 32 13.23 15.14 7.86
C HIS A 32 13.58 16.50 8.47
N ALA A 33 12.65 17.47 8.50
CA ALA A 33 12.83 18.75 9.18
C ALA A 33 12.93 18.59 10.70
N ILE A 34 12.30 17.55 11.26
CA ILE A 34 12.33 17.23 12.69
C ILE A 34 13.45 16.23 12.99
N VAL A 35 13.62 15.22 12.14
CA VAL A 35 14.60 14.14 12.36
C VAL A 35 16.04 14.59 12.05
N GLY A 36 16.23 15.74 11.38
CA GLY A 36 17.54 16.33 11.16
C GLY A 36 18.29 15.78 9.94
N HIS A 37 17.56 15.25 8.95
CA HIS A 37 18.10 14.73 7.69
C HIS A 37 19.20 13.65 7.84
N ILE A 38 19.19 12.87 8.92
CA ILE A 38 20.20 11.84 9.21
C ILE A 38 20.34 10.83 8.07
N ARG A 39 19.19 10.40 7.55
CA ARG A 39 19.06 9.49 6.41
C ARG A 39 17.82 9.89 5.63
N THR A 40 17.88 9.79 4.32
CA THR A 40 16.72 9.91 3.44
C THR A 40 16.23 8.52 3.08
N ARG A 41 14.92 8.27 3.25
CA ARG A 41 14.31 7.03 2.78
C ARG A 41 14.22 7.04 1.26
N TYR A 42 14.44 5.89 0.64
CA TYR A 42 14.31 5.79 -0.80
C TYR A 42 12.84 5.97 -1.21
N VAL A 43 12.61 6.83 -2.20
CA VAL A 43 11.33 7.03 -2.87
C VAL A 43 11.55 6.70 -4.34
N ILE A 44 10.70 5.85 -4.92
CA ILE A 44 10.78 5.57 -6.35
C ILE A 44 10.53 6.87 -7.13
N PRO A 45 11.48 7.30 -7.99
CA PRO A 45 11.28 8.51 -8.78
C PRO A 45 10.10 8.40 -9.73
N SER A 46 9.43 9.53 -9.96
CA SER A 46 8.44 9.63 -11.02
C SER A 46 9.08 9.34 -12.38
N GLY A 47 8.36 8.60 -13.23
CA GLY A 47 8.80 8.14 -14.55
C GLY A 47 9.49 6.78 -14.56
N ASP A 48 9.93 6.25 -13.40
CA ASP A 48 10.53 4.93 -13.29
C ASP A 48 9.44 3.85 -13.29
N VAL A 49 8.71 3.74 -12.17
CA VAL A 49 7.52 2.86 -12.07
C VAL A 49 6.24 3.67 -12.17
N ILE A 50 6.13 4.80 -11.48
CA ILE A 50 4.91 5.63 -11.46
C ILE A 50 5.03 6.76 -12.45
N GLN A 51 4.05 6.88 -13.34
CA GLN A 51 3.96 7.96 -14.31
C GLN A 51 3.09 9.11 -13.78
N ASP A 52 3.56 9.85 -12.76
CA ASP A 52 2.73 10.90 -12.10
C ASP A 52 2.20 11.95 -13.07
N GLU A 53 2.94 12.25 -14.15
CA GLU A 53 2.53 13.22 -15.18
C GLU A 53 1.22 12.81 -15.87
N TYR A 54 0.91 11.51 -15.93
CA TYR A 54 -0.34 11.00 -16.50
C TYR A 54 -1.44 10.76 -15.47
N MET A 55 -1.22 11.14 -14.20
CA MET A 55 -2.18 10.96 -13.11
C MET A 55 -2.72 12.33 -12.63
N PRO A 56 -3.76 12.89 -13.28
CA PRO A 56 -4.31 14.17 -12.87
C PRO A 56 -4.98 14.09 -11.50
N LEU A 57 -4.75 15.09 -10.66
CA LEU A 57 -5.36 15.19 -9.33
C LEU A 57 -6.87 15.48 -9.43
N ALA A 58 -7.64 14.87 -8.53
CA ALA A 58 -9.06 15.11 -8.40
C ALA A 58 -9.35 16.60 -8.12
N LYS A 59 -10.29 17.17 -8.87
CA LYS A 59 -10.71 18.57 -8.74
C LYS A 59 -11.84 18.76 -7.73
N ASP A 60 -12.70 17.74 -7.60
CA ASP A 60 -13.88 17.75 -6.74
C ASP A 60 -13.56 17.06 -5.42
N LEU A 61 -12.78 17.73 -4.57
CA LEU A 61 -12.37 17.24 -3.26
C LEU A 61 -12.98 18.11 -2.16
N GLU A 62 -13.89 17.55 -1.37
CA GLU A 62 -14.38 18.19 -0.15
C GLU A 62 -13.68 17.59 1.07
N TYR A 63 -13.28 18.46 2.00
CA TYR A 63 -12.57 18.08 3.21
C TYR A 63 -13.33 18.53 4.45
N THR A 64 -13.47 17.63 5.40
CA THR A 64 -14.02 17.93 6.73
C THR A 64 -13.13 17.36 7.82
N TYR A 65 -12.96 18.12 8.89
CA TYR A 65 -12.24 17.71 10.09
C TYR A 65 -13.20 17.64 11.28
N SER A 66 -13.18 16.53 11.98
CA SER A 66 -13.91 16.35 13.24
C SER A 66 -12.92 16.34 14.39
N GLN A 67 -12.89 17.44 15.16
CA GLN A 67 -12.03 17.55 16.33
C GLN A 67 -12.40 16.54 17.43
N GLY A 68 -13.71 16.29 17.62
CA GLY A 68 -14.21 15.35 18.62
C GLY A 68 -13.83 13.90 18.33
N GLU A 69 -13.91 13.49 17.06
CA GLU A 69 -13.49 12.15 16.64
C GLU A 69 -11.99 12.03 16.37
N LYS A 70 -11.27 13.15 16.32
CA LYS A 70 -9.89 13.24 15.81
C LYS A 70 -9.77 12.51 14.46
N SER A 71 -10.63 12.91 13.52
CA SER A 71 -10.73 12.28 12.21
C SER A 71 -10.80 13.31 11.07
N SER A 72 -10.20 12.97 9.93
CA SER A 72 -10.30 13.72 8.68
C SER A 72 -11.13 12.92 7.70
N THR A 73 -12.10 13.54 7.04
CA THR A 73 -12.90 12.92 5.99
C THR A 73 -12.72 13.69 4.69
N PHE A 74 -12.51 12.94 3.60
CA PHE A 74 -12.29 13.43 2.26
C PHE A 74 -13.36 12.82 1.35
N GLN A 75 -14.22 13.65 0.79
CA GLN A 75 -15.20 13.25 -0.22
C GLN A 75 -14.60 13.57 -1.59
N VAL A 76 -14.38 12.56 -2.41
CA VAL A 76 -13.87 12.69 -3.78
C VAL A 76 -15.00 12.43 -4.75
N GLY A 77 -15.41 13.46 -5.49
CA GLY A 77 -16.61 13.41 -6.31
C GLY A 77 -17.84 13.03 -5.49
N LYS A 78 -18.69 12.14 -6.03
CA LYS A 78 -19.96 11.75 -5.37
C LYS A 78 -19.95 10.38 -4.71
N SER A 79 -18.99 9.53 -5.07
CA SER A 79 -19.00 8.11 -4.73
C SER A 79 -17.93 7.74 -3.70
N ILE A 80 -16.76 8.36 -3.73
CA ILE A 80 -15.62 7.93 -2.90
C ILE A 80 -15.52 8.78 -1.64
N VAL A 81 -15.54 8.11 -0.48
CA VAL A 81 -15.30 8.70 0.83
C VAL A 81 -14.07 8.06 1.44
N VAL A 82 -13.09 8.88 1.80
CA VAL A 82 -11.90 8.43 2.53
C VAL A 82 -11.92 9.05 3.91
N LYS A 83 -11.98 8.21 4.95
CA LYS A 83 -11.93 8.64 6.35
C LYS A 83 -10.62 8.20 6.97
N LEU A 84 -9.85 9.15 7.48
CA LEU A 84 -8.63 8.92 8.23
C LEU A 84 -8.89 9.18 9.72
N MET A 85 -8.84 8.11 10.51
CA MET A 85 -8.82 8.20 11.96
C MET A 85 -7.38 8.51 12.41
N HIS A 86 -7.16 9.66 13.04
CA HIS A 86 -5.82 10.09 13.44
C HIS A 86 -5.27 9.19 14.55
N ALA A 87 -6.14 8.80 15.47
CA ALA A 87 -5.81 7.84 16.52
C ALA A 87 -5.52 6.45 15.95
N GLY A 88 -4.23 6.13 15.82
CA GLY A 88 -3.75 4.86 15.27
C GLY A 88 -3.69 4.79 13.75
N VAL A 89 -3.86 5.93 13.05
CA VAL A 89 -3.69 6.07 11.60
C VAL A 89 -4.40 4.95 10.83
N VAL A 90 -5.72 4.94 10.91
CA VAL A 90 -6.57 3.98 10.19
C VAL A 90 -7.27 4.70 9.05
N LEU A 91 -7.05 4.24 7.82
CA LEU A 91 -7.66 4.81 6.62
C LEU A 91 -8.76 3.89 6.14
N THR A 92 -9.99 4.36 6.11
CA THR A 92 -11.13 3.63 5.55
C THR A 92 -11.53 4.27 4.24
N VAL A 93 -11.65 3.47 3.18
CA VAL A 93 -12.10 3.90 1.86
C VAL A 93 -13.46 3.25 1.59
N ALA A 94 -14.45 4.09 1.38
CA ALA A 94 -15.80 3.68 1.00
C ALA A 94 -16.15 4.19 -0.40
N VAL A 95 -16.85 3.36 -1.16
CA VAL A 95 -17.38 3.67 -2.49
C VAL A 95 -18.88 3.46 -2.46
N ASP A 96 -19.64 4.46 -2.86
CA ASP A 96 -21.12 4.47 -2.85
C ASP A 96 -21.73 4.10 -1.49
N GLY A 97 -21.04 4.49 -0.41
CA GLY A 97 -21.45 4.26 0.97
C GLY A 97 -21.06 2.89 1.55
N GLN A 98 -20.45 2.00 0.77
CA GLN A 98 -19.92 0.71 1.23
C GLN A 98 -18.41 0.81 1.45
N VAL A 99 -17.92 0.32 2.58
CA VAL A 99 -16.47 0.22 2.83
C VAL A 99 -15.89 -0.89 1.94
N VAL A 100 -14.87 -0.56 1.15
CA VAL A 100 -14.25 -1.51 0.21
C VAL A 100 -12.79 -1.81 0.56
N GLN A 101 -12.12 -0.91 1.27
CA GLN A 101 -10.74 -1.10 1.77
C GLN A 101 -10.59 -0.42 3.12
N THR A 102 -9.89 -1.08 4.04
CA THR A 102 -9.39 -0.44 5.25
C THR A 102 -7.89 -0.71 5.39
N ILE A 103 -7.11 0.37 5.49
CA ILE A 103 -5.67 0.31 5.75
C ILE A 103 -5.42 0.42 7.25
N ASN A 104 -4.59 -0.49 7.74
CA ASN A 104 -4.16 -0.55 9.13
C ASN A 104 -5.32 -0.88 10.11
N SER A 105 -6.31 -1.68 9.68
CA SER A 105 -7.44 -2.07 10.54
C SER A 105 -6.98 -2.79 11.81
N LYS A 106 -5.96 -3.65 11.68
CA LYS A 106 -5.33 -4.39 12.80
C LYS A 106 -4.31 -3.57 13.60
N LYS A 107 -4.04 -2.31 13.22
CA LYS A 107 -3.09 -1.40 13.91
C LYS A 107 -1.66 -1.95 13.98
N HIS A 108 -1.22 -2.53 12.88
CA HIS A 108 0.11 -3.10 12.72
C HIS A 108 1.05 -2.23 11.86
N LEU A 109 0.69 -0.97 11.60
CA LEU A 109 1.55 0.03 11.00
C LEU A 109 2.85 0.17 11.80
N VAL A 110 3.95 -0.18 11.15
CA VAL A 110 5.30 -0.04 11.68
C VAL A 110 6.18 0.71 10.67
N ILE A 111 6.93 1.69 11.17
CA ILE A 111 8.02 2.36 10.49
C ILE A 111 9.19 2.39 11.47
N GLU A 112 10.33 1.81 11.10
CA GLU A 112 11.49 1.84 11.99
C GLU A 112 12.24 3.15 11.83
N GLY A 113 12.12 4.07 12.79
CA GLY A 113 12.73 5.39 12.72
C GLY A 113 14.26 5.37 12.56
N THR A 114 14.83 6.34 11.84
CA THR A 114 16.28 6.49 11.69
C THR A 114 16.97 6.68 13.06
N ARG A 115 18.11 6.01 13.26
CA ARG A 115 18.92 6.06 14.50
C ARG A 115 20.36 6.46 14.21
N TYR A 116 21.03 7.07 15.19
CA TYR A 116 22.42 7.52 15.06
C TYR A 116 23.42 6.44 15.48
N GLU A 117 23.11 5.65 16.52
CA GLU A 117 24.01 4.62 17.05
C GLU A 117 23.37 3.22 17.18
N TYR A 118 24.22 2.19 17.14
CA TYR A 118 23.84 0.81 17.47
C TYR A 118 23.51 0.71 18.97
N ASN A 119 22.28 0.33 19.33
CA ASN A 119 21.67 0.38 20.67
C ASN A 119 21.21 1.77 21.18
N ASP A 120 20.98 2.75 20.29
CA ASP A 120 20.31 3.99 20.69
C ASP A 120 18.97 3.69 21.38
N LYS A 121 18.81 4.15 22.63
CA LYS A 121 17.48 4.29 23.25
C LYS A 121 16.79 5.44 22.55
N CYS A 122 15.49 5.29 22.26
CA CYS A 122 14.63 6.28 21.60
C CYS A 122 15.27 7.66 21.38
N PRO A 123 15.54 8.07 20.12
CA PRO A 123 16.23 9.34 19.84
C PRO A 123 15.51 10.58 20.37
N PHE A 124 14.25 10.44 20.81
CA PHE A 124 13.40 11.53 21.28
C PHE A 124 13.26 11.64 22.81
N ASN A 125 13.95 10.80 23.60
CA ASN A 125 13.88 10.79 25.07
C ASN A 125 12.44 10.90 25.61
N MET A 126 11.49 10.27 24.91
CA MET A 126 10.07 10.36 25.20
C MET A 126 9.79 9.63 26.52
N PRO A 127 9.04 10.25 27.47
CA PRO A 127 8.70 9.56 28.70
C PRO A 127 7.94 8.27 28.35
N PRO A 128 8.16 7.17 29.09
CA PRO A 128 7.39 5.93 28.93
C PRO A 128 5.96 6.17 29.43
N SER A 129 5.18 6.98 28.71
CA SER A 129 3.77 7.21 29.00
C SER A 129 2.96 6.18 28.24
N TYR A 130 2.43 5.24 29.01
CA TYR A 130 1.29 4.40 28.69
C TYR A 130 0.26 5.18 27.82
N ASP A 131 -0.22 4.54 26.75
CA ASP A 131 -1.25 4.97 25.78
C ASP A 131 -0.88 5.65 24.46
N ALA A 132 0.39 5.92 24.16
CA ALA A 132 0.78 6.31 22.80
C ALA A 132 1.19 5.07 21.97
N LYS A 133 0.35 4.73 20.99
CA LYS A 133 0.63 3.69 19.98
C LYS A 133 1.73 4.19 19.04
N TYR A 134 2.98 3.98 19.44
CA TYR A 134 4.16 4.48 18.74
C TYR A 134 4.55 3.61 17.54
N ILE A 135 5.02 4.30 16.51
CA ILE A 135 5.46 3.78 15.21
C ILE A 135 7.00 3.68 15.22
N ASP A 136 7.57 2.98 16.21
CA ASP A 136 8.96 2.50 16.21
C ASP A 136 9.07 1.39 17.27
N PRO A 137 9.24 0.11 16.86
CA PRO A 137 9.22 -1.02 17.78
C PRO A 137 10.41 -1.04 18.76
N ALA A 138 11.52 -0.34 18.49
CA ALA A 138 12.58 -0.23 19.51
C ALA A 138 12.29 0.82 20.58
N CYS A 139 11.35 1.72 20.31
CA CYS A 139 10.90 2.70 21.29
C CYS A 139 9.88 2.15 22.29
N SER A 140 9.36 0.96 22.04
CA SER A 140 8.49 0.24 22.96
C SER A 140 8.81 -1.25 22.84
N PRO A 141 9.83 -1.78 23.54
CA PRO A 141 10.15 -3.20 23.51
C PRO A 141 9.06 -3.99 24.27
N GLY A 142 7.97 -4.29 23.57
CA GLY A 142 6.84 -5.11 24.00
C GLY A 142 6.32 -5.94 22.82
N THR A 143 5.44 -6.90 23.08
CA THR A 143 4.81 -7.75 22.07
C THR A 143 3.98 -6.91 21.10
N HIS A 144 4.63 -6.45 20.04
CA HIS A 144 3.96 -5.87 18.88
C HIS A 144 3.79 -6.98 17.85
N ASP A 145 2.57 -7.16 17.40
CA ASP A 145 2.28 -7.96 16.22
C ASP A 145 2.74 -7.13 15.00
N GLY A 146 4.04 -7.11 14.73
CA GLY A 146 4.62 -6.35 13.62
C GLY A 146 4.17 -6.96 12.30
N SER A 147 3.22 -6.32 11.59
CA SER A 147 2.74 -6.79 10.28
C SER A 147 1.58 -5.94 9.74
N TRP A 148 1.80 -4.96 8.86
CA TRP A 148 0.72 -4.20 8.19
C TRP A 148 -0.52 -5.02 7.81
N ALA A 149 -1.74 -4.48 7.84
CA ALA A 149 -2.94 -5.25 7.52
C ALA A 149 -3.93 -4.38 6.71
N GLU A 150 -4.19 -4.76 5.48
CA GLU A 150 -5.31 -4.27 4.68
C GLU A 150 -6.44 -5.29 4.74
N GLU A 151 -7.69 -4.86 4.92
CA GLU A 151 -8.87 -5.73 4.98
C GLU A 151 -9.84 -5.40 3.82
N THR A 152 -10.27 -6.43 3.08
CA THR A 152 -11.27 -6.31 2.00
C THR A 152 -12.57 -7.02 2.39
N GLU A 153 -13.70 -6.30 2.37
CA GLU A 153 -15.03 -6.87 2.58
C GLU A 153 -15.59 -7.40 1.23
N GLY A 154 -15.80 -8.72 1.09
CA GLY A 154 -16.46 -9.31 -0.09
C GLY A 154 -16.12 -10.79 -0.35
N PRO A 155 -17.07 -11.62 -0.81
CA PRO A 155 -16.78 -13.01 -1.15
C PRO A 155 -16.13 -13.18 -2.54
N ARG A 156 -15.05 -13.99 -2.52
CA ARG A 156 -14.32 -14.63 -3.64
C ARG A 156 -13.29 -13.80 -4.39
N LEU A 157 -12.05 -13.94 -3.94
CA LEU A 157 -10.89 -13.78 -4.82
C LEU A 157 -10.97 -14.71 -6.04
N MET A 158 -11.04 -14.14 -7.24
CA MET A 158 -10.19 -14.57 -8.34
C MET A 158 -8.82 -13.91 -8.12
N ALA A 159 -8.08 -14.39 -7.13
CA ALA A 159 -6.65 -14.20 -7.15
C ALA A 159 -6.15 -15.05 -8.33
N GLU A 160 -5.28 -14.52 -9.18
CA GLU A 160 -4.25 -15.35 -9.79
C GLU A 160 -3.29 -15.83 -8.68
N SER A 161 -3.82 -16.64 -7.78
CA SER A 161 -3.11 -17.49 -6.83
C SER A 161 -4.13 -18.47 -6.24
N LYS A 162 -4.81 -19.20 -7.13
CA LYS A 162 -5.72 -20.26 -6.73
C LYS A 162 -4.88 -21.50 -6.37
N GLU A 163 -4.72 -21.69 -5.07
CA GLU A 163 -4.16 -22.85 -4.39
C GLU A 163 -2.72 -23.23 -4.77
N ARG A 164 -1.89 -23.41 -3.74
CA ARG A 164 -0.44 -23.61 -3.84
C ARG A 164 0.27 -22.38 -4.41
N LEU A 165 1.19 -21.85 -3.63
CA LEU A 165 2.43 -21.35 -4.20
C LEU A 165 3.16 -22.55 -4.84
N ASP A 166 2.59 -23.09 -5.92
CA ASP A 166 3.34 -23.74 -6.96
C ASP A 166 3.96 -22.58 -7.73
N TYR A 167 4.98 -21.98 -7.09
CA TYR A 167 6.17 -21.60 -7.83
C TYR A 167 6.41 -22.75 -8.80
N LEU A 168 6.39 -22.50 -10.12
CA LEU A 168 6.76 -23.54 -11.07
C LEU A 168 8.25 -23.80 -10.87
N VAL A 169 8.51 -24.70 -9.92
CA VAL A 169 9.77 -25.32 -9.57
C VAL A 169 10.22 -26.07 -10.82
N LEU A 170 11.09 -25.45 -11.61
CA LEU A 170 12.06 -26.23 -12.38
C LEU A 170 13.14 -26.69 -11.39
N GLY A 171 12.84 -27.74 -10.64
CA GLY A 171 13.78 -28.48 -9.79
C GLY A 171 13.79 -28.06 -8.31
N ASP A 172 13.58 -29.06 -7.44
CA ASP A 172 13.63 -29.04 -5.97
C ASP A 172 14.72 -28.12 -5.36
N LEU A 173 14.41 -26.84 -5.14
CA LEU A 173 15.23 -25.96 -4.31
C LEU A 173 14.34 -25.16 -3.35
N PRO A 174 14.77 -24.97 -2.08
CA PRO A 174 14.00 -24.25 -1.08
C PRO A 174 13.90 -22.77 -1.47
N ARG A 175 12.79 -22.13 -1.04
CA ARG A 175 12.44 -20.70 -1.11
C ARG A 175 13.60 -19.82 -1.58
N SER A 176 13.79 -19.77 -2.89
CA SER A 176 14.74 -18.89 -3.55
C SER A 176 13.95 -17.94 -4.41
N GLU A 177 14.31 -16.66 -4.33
CA GLU A 177 13.79 -15.62 -5.21
C GLU A 177 14.09 -16.01 -6.65
N ILE A 178 13.03 -16.21 -7.42
CA ILE A 178 13.12 -16.33 -8.87
C ILE A 178 13.59 -14.96 -9.38
N VAL A 179 14.51 -14.95 -10.35
CA VAL A 179 14.88 -13.75 -11.11
C VAL A 179 13.68 -13.34 -11.98
N ALA A 180 12.67 -12.77 -11.34
CA ALA A 180 11.48 -12.17 -11.92
C ALA A 180 11.24 -10.87 -11.17
N SER A 181 11.03 -9.79 -11.94
CA SER A 181 10.66 -8.47 -11.44
C SER A 181 9.51 -8.58 -10.44
N SER A 182 9.76 -8.25 -9.18
CA SER A 182 8.73 -8.13 -8.15
C SER A 182 7.88 -6.90 -8.48
N GLY A 183 6.68 -7.10 -9.03
CA GLY A 183 5.64 -6.08 -9.09
C GLY A 183 4.64 -6.35 -7.97
N PRO A 184 4.81 -5.76 -6.76
CA PRO A 184 3.95 -6.07 -5.62
C PRO A 184 2.59 -5.34 -5.76
N SER A 185 1.77 -5.83 -6.69
CA SER A 185 0.35 -5.48 -6.84
C SER A 185 -0.52 -6.61 -6.32
N LEU A 186 -1.52 -6.30 -5.49
CA LEU A 186 -2.54 -7.23 -5.04
C LEU A 186 -3.90 -6.80 -5.61
N VAL A 187 -4.64 -7.74 -6.20
CA VAL A 187 -5.96 -7.49 -6.79
C VAL A 187 -6.99 -8.39 -6.10
N GLY A 188 -7.95 -7.76 -5.43
CA GLY A 188 -9.16 -8.38 -4.93
C GLY A 188 -10.32 -8.15 -5.90
N ILE A 189 -11.05 -9.20 -6.23
CA ILE A 189 -12.27 -9.11 -7.04
C ILE A 189 -13.41 -9.58 -6.14
N ASP A 190 -14.50 -8.82 -6.07
CA ASP A 190 -15.73 -9.25 -5.43
C ASP A 190 -16.74 -9.70 -6.48
N GLU A 191 -17.13 -10.98 -6.43
CA GLU A 191 -18.18 -11.56 -7.27
C GLU A 191 -19.48 -11.80 -6.46
N GLY A 192 -19.72 -11.00 -5.42
CA GLY A 192 -20.85 -11.16 -4.51
C GLY A 192 -22.22 -11.24 -5.20
N PRO A 193 -23.26 -11.72 -4.49
CA PRO A 193 -24.62 -11.90 -5.04
C PRO A 193 -25.34 -10.58 -5.41
N GLY A 194 -24.68 -9.43 -5.24
CA GLY A 194 -25.16 -8.13 -5.70
C GLY A 194 -25.07 -7.97 -7.22
N PRO A 195 -25.65 -6.89 -7.77
CA PRO A 195 -25.77 -6.70 -9.22
C PRO A 195 -24.46 -6.32 -9.94
N THR A 196 -23.37 -6.02 -9.23
CA THR A 196 -22.14 -5.48 -9.85
C THR A 196 -20.87 -6.05 -9.22
N THR A 197 -20.08 -6.77 -10.02
CA THR A 197 -18.69 -7.13 -9.72
C THR A 197 -17.85 -5.87 -9.61
N PHE A 198 -17.11 -5.73 -8.52
CA PHE A 198 -16.11 -4.67 -8.35
C PHE A 198 -14.74 -5.25 -8.01
N THR A 199 -13.72 -4.44 -8.22
CA THR A 199 -12.32 -4.74 -7.99
C THR A 199 -11.78 -3.75 -6.98
N SER A 200 -11.09 -4.28 -5.98
CA SER A 200 -10.41 -3.55 -4.93
C SER A 200 -8.95 -3.97 -4.97
N SER A 201 -8.05 -3.04 -5.26
CA SER A 201 -6.64 -3.38 -5.48
C SER A 201 -5.71 -2.38 -4.82
N LEU A 202 -4.51 -2.86 -4.53
CA LEU A 202 -3.40 -2.11 -3.98
C LEU A 202 -2.14 -2.35 -4.84
N LEU A 203 -1.43 -1.27 -5.17
CA LEU A 203 -0.05 -1.31 -5.63
C LEU A 203 0.87 -0.78 -4.51
N TRP A 204 1.75 -1.64 -4.01
CA TRP A 204 2.80 -1.27 -3.06
C TRP A 204 4.02 -0.77 -3.81
N VAL A 205 4.47 0.44 -3.55
CA VAL A 205 5.53 1.10 -4.35
C VAL A 205 6.81 1.09 -3.53
N ASN A 206 7.49 -0.04 -3.56
CA ASN A 206 8.75 -0.20 -2.85
C ASN A 206 9.67 -1.18 -3.59
N PRO A 207 10.93 -0.79 -3.89
CA PRO A 207 11.85 -1.64 -4.63
C PRO A 207 12.70 -2.57 -3.75
N SER A 208 12.60 -2.45 -2.41
CA SER A 208 13.37 -3.28 -1.50
C SER A 208 12.72 -4.65 -1.28
N ASP A 209 13.48 -5.57 -0.68
CA ASP A 209 12.99 -6.90 -0.33
C ASP A 209 11.68 -6.81 0.44
N THR A 210 10.62 -7.36 -0.15
CA THR A 210 9.25 -7.19 0.32
C THR A 210 8.60 -8.55 0.57
N LEU A 211 8.18 -8.76 1.81
CA LEU A 211 7.39 -9.92 2.22
C LEU A 211 5.91 -9.56 2.22
N VAL A 212 5.10 -10.46 1.65
CA VAL A 212 3.64 -10.35 1.66
C VAL A 212 3.04 -11.56 2.36
N ALA A 213 2.25 -11.33 3.41
CA ALA A 213 1.46 -12.37 4.06
C ALA A 213 -0.02 -12.13 3.79
N LEU A 214 -0.74 -13.20 3.44
CA LEU A 214 -2.19 -13.17 3.24
C LEU A 214 -2.84 -14.03 4.33
N THR A 215 -3.88 -13.51 4.97
CA THR A 215 -4.65 -14.21 6.00
C THR A 215 -6.14 -14.05 5.71
N GLY A 216 -6.92 -15.10 5.96
CA GLY A 216 -8.32 -15.16 5.55
C GLY A 216 -8.51 -15.85 4.19
N GLY A 217 -9.74 -15.83 3.67
CA GLY A 217 -10.08 -16.42 2.36
C GLY A 217 -10.75 -17.80 2.42
N CYS A 218 -12.06 -17.79 2.72
CA CYS A 218 -13.13 -18.65 2.17
C CYS A 218 -14.46 -18.23 2.85
N GLY A 219 -15.08 -17.14 2.38
CA GLY A 219 -16.37 -16.63 2.89
C GLY A 219 -16.30 -15.57 3.99
N GLY A 220 -15.11 -14.98 4.25
CA GLY A 220 -14.90 -13.87 5.17
C GLY A 220 -13.78 -12.94 4.67
N ASP A 221 -13.51 -11.88 5.44
CA ASP A 221 -12.60 -10.81 5.05
C ASP A 221 -11.18 -11.31 4.75
N LEU A 222 -10.60 -10.77 3.67
CA LEU A 222 -9.21 -11.01 3.31
C LEU A 222 -8.35 -9.95 3.97
N THR A 223 -7.31 -10.38 4.69
CA THR A 223 -6.27 -9.46 5.18
C THR A 223 -4.92 -9.68 4.49
N SER A 224 -4.31 -8.61 3.98
CA SER A 224 -2.94 -8.63 3.44
C SER A 224 -1.96 -7.78 4.25
N THR A 225 -0.75 -8.31 4.39
CA THR A 225 0.36 -7.71 5.14
C THR A 225 1.57 -7.52 4.27
N PHE A 226 2.13 -6.31 4.26
CA PHE A 226 3.35 -5.98 3.54
C PHE A 226 4.44 -5.55 4.52
N VAL A 227 5.65 -6.06 4.31
CA VAL A 227 6.85 -5.62 5.05
C VAL A 227 7.97 -5.47 4.02
N SER A 228 8.51 -4.26 3.90
CA SER A 228 9.67 -3.97 3.05
C SER A 228 10.87 -3.62 3.91
N GLU A 229 12.06 -4.04 3.49
CA GLU A 229 13.32 -3.80 4.21
C GLU A 229 13.60 -2.30 4.40
N SER A 230 13.35 -1.48 3.38
CA SER A 230 13.69 -0.05 3.41
C SER A 230 12.76 0.78 2.54
N GLY A 231 13.05 2.08 2.42
CA GLY A 231 12.22 3.01 1.66
C GLY A 231 11.07 3.60 2.47
N VAL A 232 10.27 4.41 1.78
CA VAL A 232 9.03 4.97 2.31
C VAL A 232 7.88 3.98 2.20
N ILE A 233 6.79 4.26 2.89
CA ILE A 233 5.51 3.64 2.57
C ILE A 233 4.88 4.48 1.48
N ASP A 234 4.66 3.87 0.33
CA ASP A 234 3.98 4.48 -0.80
C ASP A 234 3.04 3.44 -1.39
N LEU A 235 1.76 3.75 -1.38
CA LEU A 235 0.71 2.79 -1.72
C LEU A 235 -0.38 3.48 -2.54
N LEU A 236 -0.74 2.87 -3.66
CA LEU A 236 -1.83 3.30 -4.52
C LEU A 236 -3.01 2.33 -4.40
N LEU A 237 -4.13 2.87 -3.96
CA LEU A 237 -5.39 2.17 -3.80
C LEU A 237 -6.27 2.40 -5.03
N TYR A 238 -6.88 1.32 -5.51
CA TYR A 238 -7.86 1.31 -6.58
C TYR A 238 -9.19 0.78 -6.02
N PRO A 239 -9.96 1.64 -5.34
CA PRO A 239 -11.11 1.20 -4.57
C PRO A 239 -12.35 1.02 -5.45
N GLY A 240 -12.99 -0.15 -5.37
CA GLY A 240 -14.35 -0.35 -5.89
C GLY A 240 -14.52 -0.11 -7.40
N MET A 241 -13.46 -0.26 -8.20
CA MET A 241 -13.48 -0.03 -9.65
C MET A 241 -14.04 -1.24 -10.39
N LYS A 242 -14.57 -1.09 -11.61
CA LYS A 242 -14.78 -2.26 -12.48
C LYS A 242 -13.43 -2.83 -12.93
N PRO A 243 -13.31 -4.14 -13.24
CA PRO A 243 -12.04 -4.73 -13.68
C PRO A 243 -11.34 -3.99 -14.83
N GLN A 244 -12.11 -3.49 -15.81
CA GLN A 244 -11.58 -2.71 -16.94
C GLN A 244 -11.10 -1.30 -16.52
N GLU A 245 -11.81 -0.67 -15.59
CA GLU A 245 -11.44 0.64 -15.03
C GLU A 245 -10.15 0.49 -14.21
N PHE A 246 -10.05 -0.56 -13.39
CA PHE A 246 -8.83 -0.92 -12.66
C PHE A 246 -7.65 -1.13 -13.62
N SER A 247 -7.79 -1.97 -14.65
CA SER A 247 -6.70 -2.21 -15.62
C SER A 247 -6.24 -0.90 -16.28
N THR A 248 -7.19 -0.02 -16.62
CA THR A 248 -6.88 1.29 -17.19
C THR A 248 -6.13 2.19 -16.19
N ALA A 249 -6.58 2.25 -14.94
CA ALA A 249 -5.95 3.04 -13.88
C ALA A 249 -4.54 2.49 -13.55
N TYR A 250 -4.39 1.18 -13.43
CA TYR A 250 -3.11 0.53 -13.19
C TYR A 250 -2.10 0.82 -14.31
N HIS A 251 -2.51 0.75 -15.57
CA HIS A 251 -1.63 1.07 -16.71
C HIS A 251 -1.41 2.57 -16.92
N ARG A 252 -2.32 3.43 -16.44
CA ARG A 252 -2.05 4.87 -16.34
C ARG A 252 -0.96 5.15 -15.32
N THR A 253 -1.00 4.48 -14.18
CA THR A 253 0.03 4.56 -13.14
C THR A 253 1.37 4.00 -13.60
N THR A 254 1.38 2.80 -14.18
CA THR A 254 2.62 2.02 -14.41
C THR A 254 3.15 2.05 -15.84
N GLY A 255 2.38 2.62 -16.76
CA GLY A 255 2.65 2.58 -18.18
C GLY A 255 1.95 1.43 -18.90
N LEU A 256 1.83 1.61 -20.22
CA LEU A 256 1.28 0.60 -21.12
C LEU A 256 2.39 -0.34 -21.60
N PRO A 257 2.07 -1.62 -21.86
CA PRO A 257 3.01 -2.51 -22.50
C PRO A 257 3.45 -1.94 -23.85
N SER A 258 4.75 -2.02 -24.13
CA SER A 258 5.27 -1.65 -25.45
C SER A 258 4.65 -2.52 -26.52
N LEU A 259 4.24 -1.94 -27.66
CA LEU A 259 3.77 -2.72 -28.80
C LEU A 259 4.92 -3.62 -29.30
N PRO A 260 4.81 -4.96 -29.20
CA PRO A 260 5.87 -5.83 -29.66
C PRO A 260 5.98 -5.73 -31.19
N PRO A 261 7.19 -5.83 -31.76
CA PRO A 261 7.31 -5.99 -33.19
C PRO A 261 6.62 -7.29 -33.62
N LEU A 262 6.03 -7.32 -34.82
CA LEU A 262 5.22 -8.46 -35.29
C LEU A 262 5.98 -9.80 -35.23
N PHE A 263 7.29 -9.79 -35.52
CA PHE A 263 8.12 -11.00 -35.43
C PHE A 263 8.26 -11.54 -34.01
N GLY A 264 8.09 -10.68 -32.99
CA GLY A 264 8.14 -11.05 -31.57
C GLY A 264 6.98 -11.97 -31.17
N LEU A 265 5.87 -11.95 -31.92
CA LEU A 265 4.70 -12.81 -31.71
C LEU A 265 4.82 -14.18 -32.40
N GLY A 266 5.87 -14.37 -33.22
CA GLY A 266 6.14 -15.63 -33.90
C GLY A 266 6.76 -16.69 -32.99
N PHE A 267 7.04 -17.86 -33.56
CA PHE A 267 7.77 -18.93 -32.88
C PHE A 267 9.26 -18.58 -32.73
N HIS A 268 9.79 -18.63 -31.50
CA HIS A 268 11.21 -18.42 -31.20
C HIS A 268 11.90 -19.75 -30.89
N ARG A 269 12.85 -20.15 -31.74
CA ARG A 269 13.73 -21.31 -31.46
C ARG A 269 15.01 -20.80 -30.80
N SER A 270 15.24 -21.18 -29.55
CA SER A 270 16.45 -20.82 -28.80
C SER A 270 17.15 -22.07 -28.24
N ARG A 271 18.48 -22.03 -28.19
CA ARG A 271 19.33 -22.94 -27.41
C ARG A 271 20.56 -22.19 -26.95
N TYR A 272 21.07 -22.53 -25.78
CA TYR A 272 22.35 -22.00 -25.30
C TYR A 272 23.48 -22.60 -26.13
N ALA A 273 24.02 -21.81 -27.07
CA ALA A 273 24.92 -22.16 -28.18
C ALA A 273 24.29 -22.96 -29.34
N VAL A 274 24.61 -22.60 -30.59
CA VAL A 274 24.23 -23.33 -31.81
C VAL A 274 25.38 -24.29 -32.15
N GLU A 275 25.10 -25.58 -32.28
CA GLU A 275 25.90 -26.47 -33.13
C GLU A 275 25.25 -26.53 -34.51
#